data_AF-A0A7G7KLJ6-F1
#
_entry.id   AF-A0A7G7KLJ6-F1
#
_cell.length_a   1.000
_cell.length_b   1.000
_cell.length_c   1.000
_cell.angle_alpha   90.00
_cell.angle_beta   90.00
_cell.angle_gamma   90.00
#
_symmetry.space_group_name_H-M   'P 1'
#
loop_
_entity.id
_entity.type
_entity.pdbx_description
1 polymer ?
#
loop_
_entity_poly.entity_id
_entity_poly.type
_entity_poly.pdbx_seq_one_letter_code
_entity_poly.pdbx_strand_id
1 'polypeptide(L)' 'MSSGNAPALYERIRSDHDLTQELFRQALQDPSGTLSRICELGASWGLPVSRDDVKAHLASVEDPDTKQWLLKARGGL' A
#
# COMPACT_ATOMS: atom_id res chain seq x y z
N MET A 1 -10.48 -17.77 -1.34
CA MET A 1 -11.30 -16.56 -1.08
C MET A 1 -10.56 -15.73 -0.06
N SER A 2 -9.58 -14.94 -0.49
CA SER A 2 -8.80 -14.09 0.42
C SER A 2 -8.67 -12.71 -0.18
N SER A 3 -9.83 -12.12 -0.52
CA SER A 3 -9.95 -10.67 -0.59
C SER A 3 -9.90 -10.15 0.85
N GLY A 4 -8.72 -10.24 1.46
CA GLY A 4 -8.43 -9.74 2.80
C GLY A 4 -8.70 -8.24 2.88
N ASN A 5 -8.64 -7.64 4.06
CA ASN A 5 -9.06 -6.25 4.32
C ASN A 5 -8.31 -5.17 3.51
N ALA A 6 -7.37 -5.54 2.64
CA ALA A 6 -6.57 -4.67 1.80
C ALA A 6 -7.37 -3.71 0.90
N PRO A 7 -8.43 -4.11 0.16
CA PRO A 7 -9.23 -3.18 -0.64
C PRO A 7 -9.92 -2.12 0.23
N ALA A 8 -10.51 -2.52 1.36
CA ALA A 8 -11.17 -1.60 2.28
C ALA A 8 -10.17 -0.63 2.93
N LEU A 9 -8.96 -1.11 3.24
CA LEU A 9 -7.87 -0.29 3.73
C LEU A 9 -7.42 0.73 2.67
N TYR A 10 -7.19 0.29 1.44
CA TYR A 10 -6.76 1.14 0.33
C TYR A 10 -7.81 2.18 -0.04
N GLU A 11 -9.10 1.84 -0.05
CA GLU A 11 -10.18 2.83 -0.25
C GLU A 11 -10.16 3.92 0.82
N ARG A 12 -9.88 3.55 2.07
CA ARG A 12 -9.79 4.49 3.19
C ARG A 12 -8.55 5.37 3.10
N ILE A 13 -7.40 4.79 2.72
CA ILE A 13 -6.17 5.54 2.43
C ILE A 13 -6.43 6.51 1.28
N ARG A 14 -6.98 6.03 0.15
CA ARG A 14 -7.27 6.81 -1.06
C ARG A 14 -8.27 7.95 -0.82
N SER A 15 -9.23 7.74 0.09
CA SER A 15 -10.18 8.76 0.50
C SER A 15 -9.49 9.94 1.21
N ASP A 16 -8.30 9.72 1.76
CA ASP A 16 -7.45 10.74 2.37
C ASP A 16 -6.26 11.07 1.45
N HIS A 17 -6.39 12.18 0.73
CA HIS A 17 -5.39 12.57 -0.26
C HIS A 17 -4.04 12.91 0.36
N ASP A 18 -4.01 13.53 1.55
CA ASP A 18 -2.77 13.88 2.25
C ASP A 18 -2.04 12.61 2.70
N LEU A 19 -2.76 11.67 3.31
CA LEU A 19 -2.20 10.39 3.73
C LEU A 19 -1.67 9.58 2.52
N THR A 20 -2.42 9.56 1.42
CA THR A 20 -1.99 8.90 0.19
C THR A 20 -0.69 9.50 -0.33
N GLN A 21 -0.58 10.83 -0.38
CA GLN A 21 0.63 11.52 -0.83
C GLN A 21 1.82 11.30 0.11
N GLU A 22 1.60 11.28 1.44
CA GLU A 22 2.63 10.97 2.42
C GLU A 22 3.17 9.54 2.22
N LEU A 23 2.28 8.55 2.15
CA LEU A 23 2.66 7.15 1.93
C LEU A 23 3.38 6.97 0.60
N PHE A 24 2.93 7.65 -0.47
CA PHE A 24 3.57 7.59 -1.77
C PHE A 24 5.00 8.15 -1.73
N ARG A 25 5.19 9.34 -1.17
CA ARG A 25 6.54 9.93 -1.00
C ARG A 25 7.44 9.05 -0.14
N GLN A 26 6.89 8.53 0.95
CA GLN A 26 7.62 7.63 1.83
C GLN A 26 8.04 6.37 1.08
N ALA A 27 7.21 5.83 0.20
CA ALA A 27 7.56 4.62 -0.53
C ALA A 27 8.63 4.80 -1.61
N LEU A 28 8.69 6.01 -2.20
CA LEU A 28 9.79 6.39 -3.09
C LEU A 28 11.15 6.42 -2.38
N GLN A 29 11.16 6.68 -1.07
CA GLN A 29 12.37 6.74 -0.25
C GLN A 29 12.65 5.41 0.48
N ASP A 30 11.63 4.85 1.10
CA ASP A 30 11.62 3.59 1.85
C ASP A 30 10.32 2.79 1.58
N PRO A 31 10.36 1.88 0.60
CA PRO A 31 9.22 1.01 0.27
C PRO A 31 8.91 -0.01 1.37
N SER A 32 9.90 -0.43 2.16
CA SER A 32 9.72 -1.45 3.20
C SER A 32 9.10 -0.85 4.46
N GLY A 33 9.51 0.36 4.83
CA GLY A 33 8.87 1.16 5.87
C GLY A 33 7.42 1.49 5.53
N THR A 34 7.13 1.81 4.26
CA THR A 34 5.75 2.10 3.82
C THR A 34 4.83 0.89 3.91
N LEU A 35 5.28 -0.29 3.48
CA LEU A 35 4.49 -1.51 3.67
C LEU A 35 4.19 -1.79 5.15
N SER A 36 5.14 -1.53 6.04
CA SER A 36 4.94 -1.71 7.49
C SER A 36 3.93 -0.71 8.04
N ARG A 37 4.02 0.56 7.63
CA ARG A 37 3.07 1.61 8.01
C ARG A 37 1.65 1.34 7.51
N ILE A 38 1.49 0.79 6.31
CA ILE A 38 0.17 0.36 5.79
C ILE A 38 -0.41 -0.77 6.65
N CYS A 39 0.39 -1.76 7.05
CA CYS A 39 -0.06 -2.81 7.97
C CYS A 39 -0.48 -2.25 9.34
N GLU A 40 0.26 -1.29 9.87
CA GLU A 40 -0.05 -0.60 11.13
C GLU A 40 -1.36 0.20 11.04
N LEU A 41 -1.56 0.95 9.95
CA LEU A 41 -2.82 1.67 9.68
C LEU A 41 -3.99 0.69 9.59
N GLY A 42 -3.80 -0.43 8.90
CA GLY A 42 -4.78 -1.53 8.86
C GLY A 42 -5.15 -2.00 10.24
N ALA A 43 -4.18 -2.32 11.09
CA ALA A 43 -4.43 -2.71 12.48
C ALA A 43 -5.18 -1.62 13.27
N SER A 44 -4.77 -0.36 13.13
CA SER A 44 -5.40 0.78 13.83
C SER A 44 -6.83 1.03 13.40
N TRP A 45 -7.20 0.69 12.17
CA TRP A 45 -8.55 0.88 11.63
C TRP A 45 -9.45 -0.36 11.75
N GLY A 46 -8.98 -1.42 12.42
CA GLY A 46 -9.70 -2.68 12.55
C GLY A 46 -9.72 -3.50 11.25
N LEU A 47 -8.81 -3.19 10.33
CA LEU A 47 -8.62 -3.82 9.02
C LEU A 47 -7.21 -4.44 8.98
N PRO A 48 -6.90 -5.45 9.81
CA PRO A 48 -5.58 -6.06 9.81
C PRO A 48 -5.28 -6.65 8.43
N VAL A 49 -4.11 -6.30 7.88
CA VAL A 49 -3.62 -6.78 6.59
C VAL A 49 -2.17 -7.23 6.73
N SER A 50 -1.81 -8.26 5.97
CA SER A 50 -0.43 -8.73 5.88
C SER A 50 0.30 -8.04 4.73
N ARG A 51 1.64 -8.04 4.75
CA ARG A 51 2.43 -7.57 3.60
C ARG A 51 2.07 -8.31 2.32
N ASP A 52 1.79 -9.61 2.42
CA ASP A 52 1.34 -10.43 1.29
C ASP A 52 -0.04 -10.01 0.76
N ASP A 53 -1.00 -9.65 1.63
CA ASP A 53 -2.31 -9.14 1.20
C ASP A 53 -2.17 -7.82 0.45
N VAL A 54 -1.31 -6.93 0.97
CA VAL A 54 -1.02 -5.63 0.34
C VAL A 54 -0.38 -5.87 -1.02
N LYS A 55 0.65 -6.71 -1.11
CA LYS A 55 1.33 -7.06 -2.38
C LYS A 55 0.38 -7.73 -3.39
N ALA A 56 -0.48 -8.64 -2.93
CA ALA A 56 -1.46 -9.31 -3.78
C ALA A 56 -2.48 -8.32 -4.33
N HIS A 57 -2.99 -7.41 -3.47
CA HIS A 57 -3.89 -6.34 -3.90
C HIS A 57 -3.23 -5.42 -4.93
N LEU A 58 -2.00 -4.98 -4.67
CA LEU A 58 -1.21 -4.15 -5.59
C LEU A 58 -0.93 -4.85 -6.92
N ALA A 59 -0.69 -6.16 -6.92
CA ALA A 59 -0.51 -6.94 -8.15
C ALA A 59 -1.81 -7.01 -8.96
N SER A 60 -2.96 -7.08 -8.30
CA SER A 60 -4.29 -7.05 -8.92
C SER A 60 -4.72 -5.66 -9.39
N VAL A 61 -4.21 -4.58 -8.79
CA VAL A 61 -4.49 -3.21 -9.22
C VAL A 61 -3.74 -2.91 -10.51
N GLU A 62 -4.46 -2.75 -11.62
CA GLU A 62 -3.88 -2.46 -12.94
C GLU A 62 -3.45 -1.00 -13.12
N ASP A 63 -3.75 -0.16 -12.13
CA ASP A 63 -3.44 1.26 -12.14
C ASP A 63 -1.92 1.50 -12.13
N PRO A 64 -1.35 2.09 -13.20
CA PRO A 64 0.09 2.24 -13.36
C PRO A 64 0.68 3.15 -12.26
N ASP A 65 -0.02 4.19 -11.82
CA ASP A 65 0.43 5.06 -10.72
C ASP A 65 0.56 4.30 -9.40
N THR A 66 -0.42 3.45 -9.09
CA THR A 66 -0.40 2.57 -7.90
C THR A 66 0.70 1.48 -8.00
N LYS A 67 1.02 1.01 -9.20
CA LYS A 67 2.14 0.06 -9.43
C LYS A 67 3.52 0.74 -9.40
N GLN A 68 3.62 2.00 -9.83
CA GLN A 68 4.89 2.70 -10.04
C GLN A 68 5.68 2.91 -8.75
N TRP A 69 5.04 3.23 -7.62
CA TRP A 69 5.78 3.48 -6.37
C TRP A 69 6.42 2.23 -5.75
N LEU A 70 5.89 1.04 -6.05
CA LEU A 70 6.49 -0.24 -5.62
C LEU A 70 7.37 -0.91 -6.67
N LEU A 71 7.10 -0.72 -7.97
CA LEU A 71 7.98 -1.24 -9.02
C LEU A 71 9.29 -0.46 -9.10
N LYS A 72 9.25 0.86 -8.87
CA LYS A 72 10.46 1.71 -8.90
C LYS A 72 11.40 1.44 -7.73
N ALA A 73 10.86 0.96 -6.60
CA ALA A 73 11.63 0.44 -5.47
C ALA A 73 12.50 -0.80 -5.80
N ARG A 74 12.25 -1.48 -6.93
CA ARG A 74 13.05 -2.61 -7.44
C ARG A 74 14.04 -2.21 -8.55
N GLY A 75 14.15 -0.93 -8.88
CA GLY A 75 15.01 -0.41 -9.95
C GLY A 75 16.27 0.27 -9.42
N GLY A 76 17.05 -0.42 -8.59
CA GLY A 76 18.43 -0.02 -8.34
C GLY A 76 19.34 -0.64 -9.39
N LEU A 77 19.73 0.17 -10.38
CA LEU A 77 20.80 -0.03 -11.39
C LEU A 77 20.81 -1.32 -12.21
#